data_AF-A0AAW6UF13-F1
#
_entry.id   AF-A0AAW6UF13-F1
#
_cell.length_a   1.000
_cell.length_b   1.000
_cell.length_c   1.000
_cell.angle_alpha   90.00
_cell.angle_beta   90.00
_cell.angle_gamma   90.00
#
_symmetry.space_group_name_H-M   'P 1'
#
loop_
_entity.id
_entity.type
_entity.pdbx_description
1 polymer ?
#
loop_
_entity_poly.entity_id
_entity_poly.type
_entity_poly.pdbx_seq_one_letter_code
_entity_poly.pdbx_strand_id
1 'polypeptide(L)'
;MKLLILRAIYFGGKVVTEGDEIETLELHGRELIQKGYASEVVINHAAEQQEQQEQQEQQEQQEQQEQQEQQEQQEQQEPKQSKAKKEK
;
A
#
# COMPACT_ATOMS: atom_id res chain seq x y z
N MET A 1 6.12 -12.97 15.83
CA MET A 1 7.43 -12.44 15.45
C MET A 1 7.82 -13.08 14.12
N LYS A 2 8.04 -12.27 13.08
CA LYS A 2 8.44 -12.74 11.75
C LYS A 2 9.96 -12.84 11.68
N LEU A 3 10.45 -14.00 11.24
CA LEU A 3 11.87 -14.31 11.23
C LEU A 3 12.28 -14.89 9.88
N LEU A 4 13.51 -14.57 9.46
CA LEU A 4 14.18 -15.15 8.31
C LEU A 4 15.07 -16.28 8.80
N ILE A 5 14.89 -17.48 8.27
CA ILE A 5 15.70 -18.64 8.64
C ILE A 5 17.10 -18.51 8.03
N LEU A 6 18.12 -18.67 8.89
CA LEU A 6 19.54 -18.67 8.52
C LEU A 6 20.14 -20.07 8.49
N ARG A 7 19.42 -21.07 9.00
CA ARG A 7 19.88 -22.47 9.00
C ARG A 7 18.67 -23.41 9.00
N ALA A 8 18.75 -24.51 8.26
CA ALA A 8 17.62 -25.42 8.16
C ALA A 8 17.16 -25.94 9.54
N ILE A 9 15.87 -25.78 9.84
CA ILE A 9 15.24 -26.23 11.09
C ILE A 9 13.92 -26.95 10.80
N TYR A 10 13.51 -27.81 11.72
CA TYR A 10 12.18 -28.41 11.68
C TYR A 10 11.20 -27.51 12.42
N PHE A 11 10.22 -26.98 11.71
CA PHE A 11 9.24 -26.05 12.24
C PHE A 11 7.83 -26.39 11.74
N GLY A 12 6.87 -26.55 12.65
CA GLY A 12 5.46 -26.78 12.29
C GLY A 12 5.19 -28.03 11.45
N GLY A 13 5.99 -29.10 11.62
CA GLY A 13 5.81 -30.34 10.88
C GLY A 13 6.57 -30.42 9.55
N LYS A 14 7.27 -29.35 9.14
CA LYS A 14 8.07 -29.29 7.91
C LYS A 14 9.50 -28.84 8.18
N VAL A 15 10.41 -29.19 7.27
CA VAL A 15 11.76 -28.61 7.26
C VAL A 15 11.68 -27.28 6.54
N VAL A 16 12.07 -26.21 7.22
CA VAL A 16 12.26 -24.88 6.64
C VAL A 16 13.75 -24.65 6.43
N THR A 17 14.11 -24.04 5.31
CA THR A 17 15.50 -23.89 4.85
C THR A 17 15.96 -22.44 4.93
N GLU A 18 17.24 -22.21 4.65
CA GLU A 18 17.82 -20.86 4.66
C GLU A 18 17.09 -19.95 3.66
N GLY A 19 16.67 -18.77 4.12
CA GLY A 19 15.89 -17.81 3.35
C GLY A 19 14.37 -17.98 3.48
N ASP A 20 13.88 -19.04 4.12
CA ASP A 20 12.44 -19.16 4.43
C ASP A 20 12.04 -18.17 5.53
N GLU A 21 10.86 -17.58 5.37
CA GLU A 21 10.24 -16.75 6.41
C GLU A 21 9.27 -17.59 7.25
N ILE A 22 9.41 -17.51 8.57
CA ILE A 22 8.51 -18.16 9.51
C ILE A 22 7.96 -17.18 10.54
N GLU A 23 6.72 -17.43 10.95
CA GLU A 23 6.11 -16.72 12.07
C GLU A 23 6.18 -17.57 13.33
N THR A 24 6.74 -16.99 14.39
CA THR A 24 6.91 -17.66 15.68
C THR A 24 6.42 -16.79 16.84
N LEU A 25 6.24 -17.39 18.02
CA LEU A 25 6.02 -16.64 19.27
C LEU A 25 7.28 -15.83 19.63
N GLU A 26 7.12 -14.70 20.31
CA GLU A 26 8.23 -13.80 20.64
C GLU A 26 9.36 -14.51 21.41
N LEU A 27 9.03 -15.27 22.46
CA LEU A 27 10.01 -15.99 23.25
C LEU A 27 10.81 -17.01 22.43
N HIS A 28 10.13 -17.76 21.56
CA HIS A 28 10.77 -18.75 20.70
C HIS A 28 11.62 -18.08 19.62
N GLY A 29 11.12 -16.99 19.05
CA GLY A 29 11.85 -16.25 18.04
C GLY A 29 13.14 -15.62 18.55
N ARG A 30 13.12 -15.05 19.76
CA ARG A 30 14.33 -14.57 20.43
C ARG A 30 15.34 -15.70 20.67
N GLU A 31 14.88 -16.89 21.04
CA GLU A 31 15.75 -18.04 21.20
C GLU A 31 16.42 -18.45 19.88
N LEU A 32 15.65 -18.49 18.78
CA LEU A 32 16.18 -18.79 17.44
C LEU A 32 17.21 -17.75 16.98
N ILE A 33 16.96 -16.47 17.27
CA ILE A 33 17.90 -15.38 16.98
C ILE A 33 19.18 -15.52 17.81
N GLN A 34 19.06 -15.74 19.12
CA GLN A 34 20.20 -15.86 20.02
C GLN A 34 21.10 -17.05 19.64
N LYS A 35 20.49 -18.13 19.18
CA LYS A 35 21.19 -19.33 18.71
C LYS A 35 21.71 -19.20 17.27
N GLY A 36 21.39 -18.13 16.55
CA GLY A 36 21.82 -17.89 15.17
C GLY A 36 21.12 -18.75 14.13
N TYR A 37 19.94 -19.30 14.44
CA TYR A 37 19.13 -20.06 13.47
C TYR A 37 18.23 -19.16 12.62
N ALA A 38 17.92 -17.96 13.10
CA ALA A 38 17.06 -17.02 12.39
C ALA A 38 17.46 -15.56 12.66
N SER A 39 17.00 -14.64 11.82
CA SER A 39 17.12 -13.20 12.02
C SER A 39 15.74 -12.56 12.06
N GLU A 40 15.56 -11.48 12.82
CA GLU A 40 14.31 -10.73 12.78
C GLU A 40 14.14 -10.09 11.40
N VAL A 41 13.00 -10.36 10.75
CA VAL A 41 12.60 -9.61 9.56
C VAL A 41 11.96 -8.34 10.08
N VAL A 42 12.76 -7.29 10.19
CA VAL A 42 12.22 -5.94 10.35
C VAL A 42 11.59 -5.60 9.02
N ILE A 43 10.30 -5.93 8.88
CA ILE A 43 9.45 -5.28 7.88
C ILE A 43 9.55 -3.81 8.25
N ASN A 44 10.31 -3.05 7.46
CA ASN A 44 10.29 -1.60 7.53
C ASN A 44 8.87 -1.19 7.17
N HIS A 45 7.99 -1.17 8.16
CA HIS A 45 6.60 -0.77 8.05
C HIS A 45 6.48 0.66 7.49
N ALA A 46 7.57 1.43 7.56
CA ALA A 46 7.72 2.71 6.89
C ALA A 46 7.58 2.61 5.36
N ALA A 47 8.14 1.59 4.70
CA ALA A 47 8.11 1.48 3.24
C ALA A 47 6.71 1.12 2.72
N GLU A 48 6.03 0.15 3.33
CA GLU A 48 4.66 -0.22 2.94
C GLU A 48 3.63 0.88 3.27
N GLN A 49 3.81 1.63 4.36
CA GLN A 49 2.93 2.79 4.66
C GLN A 49 3.13 3.94 3.67
N GLN A 50 4.37 4.22 3.26
CA GLN A 50 4.64 5.28 2.29
C GLN A 50 4.05 4.95 0.91
N GLU A 51 4.17 3.69 0.46
CA GLU A 51 3.63 3.25 -0.83
C GLU A 51 2.09 3.30 -0.87
N GLN A 52 1.41 2.97 0.23
CA GLN A 52 -0.05 3.12 0.33
C GLN A 52 -0.49 4.59 0.33
N GLN A 53 0.26 5.47 0.98
CA GLN A 53 -0.07 6.89 1.08
C GLN A 53 0.12 7.61 -0.27
N GLU A 54 1.18 7.29 -1.01
CA GLU A 54 1.41 7.81 -2.37
C GLU A 54 0.33 7.37 -3.37
N GLN A 55 -0.17 6.13 -3.26
CA GLN A 55 -1.26 5.64 -4.11
C GLN A 55 -2.58 6.38 -3.86
N GLN A 56 -2.88 6.71 -2.60
CA GLN A 56 -4.09 7.40 -2.23
C GLN A 56 -4.06 8.88 -2.68
N GLU A 57 -2.92 9.56 -2.53
CA GLU A 57 -2.73 10.94 -3.03
C GLU A 57 -2.84 11.03 -4.56
N GLN A 58 -2.34 10.04 -5.31
CA GLN A 58 -2.49 10.01 -6.77
C GLN A 58 -3.95 9.86 -7.21
N GLN A 59 -4.72 9.04 -6.50
CA GLN A 59 -6.13 8.81 -6.82
C GLN A 59 -6.98 10.07 -6.55
N GLU A 60 -6.73 10.75 -5.43
CA GLU A 60 -7.42 12.00 -5.08
C GLU A 60 -7.13 13.13 -6.07
N GLN A 61 -5.88 13.23 -6.56
CA GLN A 61 -5.51 14.21 -7.60
C GLN A 61 -6.21 13.94 -8.94
N GLN A 62 -6.32 12.66 -9.33
CA GLN A 62 -6.96 12.28 -10.58
C GLN A 62 -8.47 12.57 -10.55
N GLU A 63 -9.14 12.28 -9.42
CA GLU A 63 -10.56 12.56 -9.25
C GLU A 63 -10.87 14.06 -9.28
N GLN A 64 -9.98 14.89 -8.71
CA GLN A 64 -10.11 16.35 -8.73
C GLN A 64 -9.94 16.93 -10.15
N GLN A 65 -9.00 16.37 -10.92
CA GLN A 65 -8.76 16.78 -12.31
C GLN A 65 -9.94 16.42 -13.22
N GLU A 66 -10.50 15.21 -13.07
CA GLU A 66 -11.69 14.77 -13.81
C GLU A 66 -12.92 15.64 -13.50
N GLN A 67 -13.08 16.05 -12.23
CA GLN A 67 -14.16 16.95 -11.82
C GLN A 67 -14.03 18.34 -12.46
N GLN A 68 -12.81 18.86 -12.53
CA GLN A 68 -12.53 20.17 -13.15
C GLN A 68 -12.75 20.12 -14.67
N GLU A 69 -12.32 19.05 -15.35
CA GLU A 69 -12.55 18.87 -16.78
C GLU A 69 -14.03 18.73 -17.14
N GLN A 70 -14.82 18.05 -16.29
CA GLN A 70 -16.28 17.99 -16.44
C GLN A 70 -16.95 19.37 -16.30
N GLN A 71 -16.48 20.18 -15.35
CA GLN A 71 -17.02 21.52 -15.11
C GLN A 71 -16.70 22.45 -16.29
N GLU A 72 -15.48 22.37 -16.82
CA GLU A 72 -15.04 23.17 -17.98
C GLU A 72 -15.77 22.76 -19.27
N GLN A 73 -16.06 21.46 -19.46
CA GLN A 73 -16.88 20.98 -20.58
C GLN A 73 -18.35 21.43 -20.49
N GLN A 74 -18.92 21.58 -19.29
CA GLN A 74 -20.26 22.13 -19.11
C GLN A 74 -20.29 23.63 -19.44
N GLU A 75 -19.30 24.39 -18.95
CA GLU A 75 -19.26 25.84 -19.13
C GLU A 75 -19.02 26.25 -20.60
N GLN A 76 -18.22 25.47 -21.35
CA GLN A 76 -18.01 25.70 -22.79
C GLN A 76 -19.25 25.38 -23.66
N GLN A 77 -20.21 24.60 -23.16
CA GLN A 77 -21.45 24.31 -23.88
C GLN A 77 -22.55 25.37 -23.70
N GLU A 78 -22.39 26.32 -22.76
CA GLU A 78 -23.44 27.30 -22.43
C GLU A 78 -23.60 28.57 -23.31
N PRO A 79 -22.83 28.90 -24.38
CA PRO A 79 -22.99 30.22 -25.00
C PRO A 79 -24.16 30.36 -26.01
N LYS A 80 -25.14 29.44 -26.09
CA LYS A 80 -26.11 29.44 -27.23
C LYS A 80 -27.58 29.79 -26.97
N GLN A 81 -28.07 30.08 -25.76
CA GLN A 81 -29.52 30.33 -25.59
C GLN A 81 -30.00 31.73 -25.11
N SER A 82 -29.11 32.66 -24.75
CA SER A 82 -29.58 33.93 -24.14
C SER A 82 -29.95 35.08 -25.12
N LYS A 83 -29.96 34.86 -26.45
CA LYS A 83 -30.43 35.86 -27.44
C LYS A 83 -31.83 35.56 -27.96
N ALA A 84 -32.83 35.41 -27.09
CA ALA A 84 -34.22 35.57 -27.48
C ALA A 84 -35.09 35.77 -26.25
N LYS A 85 -36.00 36.74 -26.28
CA LYS A 85 -37.05 37.03 -25.28
C LYS A 85 -36.67 37.98 -24.14
N LYS A 86 -36.49 39.26 -24.50
CA LYS A 86 -37.07 40.35 -23.70
C LYS A 86 -37.57 41.45 -24.65
N GLU A 87 -38.61 41.12 -25.40
CA GLU A 87 -39.50 42.10 -26.01
C GLU A 87 -40.91 41.53 -25.85
N LYS A 88 -41.60 41.92 -24.77
CA LYS A 88 -43.02 42.33 -24.74
C LYS A 88 -43.41 42.80 -23.35
#